data_AF-A0A259K3H0-F1
#
_entry.id   AF-A0A259K3H0-F1
#
_cell.length_a   1.000
_cell.length_b   1.000
_cell.length_c   1.000
_cell.angle_alpha   90.00
_cell.angle_beta   90.00
_cell.angle_gamma   90.00
#
_symmetry.space_group_name_H-M   'P 1'
#
loop_
_entity.id
_entity.type
_entity.pdbx_description
1 polymer ?
#
loop_
_entity_poly.entity_id
_entity_poly.type
_entity_poly.pdbx_seq_one_letter_code
_entity_poly.pdbx_strand_id
1 'polypeptide(L)'
;KEYSRHNFEHADTGMLFEQFKMAEAACAKYLAAGDAGERHLMAQPAYDQCIKASHVFNLLDARGVISVTERQSYILRVRELAKGCGAAWLKTEAGGATA
;
A
#
# COMPACT_ATOMS: atom_id res chain seq x y z
N LYS A 1 -25.59 -0.62 5.54
CA LYS A 1 -25.97 0.75 5.99
C LYS A 1 -24.86 1.42 6.79
N GLU A 2 -24.25 0.76 7.76
CA GLU A 2 -23.20 1.33 8.63
C GLU A 2 -21.94 1.75 7.86
N TYR A 3 -21.31 0.84 7.12
CA TYR A 3 -20.10 1.15 6.35
C TYR A 3 -20.31 2.19 5.26
N SER A 4 -21.51 2.31 4.70
CA SER A 4 -21.82 3.39 3.75
C SER A 4 -21.74 4.74 4.45
N ARG A 5 -22.40 4.90 5.62
CA ARG A 5 -22.30 6.14 6.40
C ARG A 5 -20.86 6.43 6.83
N HIS A 6 -20.13 5.40 7.27
CA HIS A 6 -18.72 5.57 7.59
C HIS A 6 -17.91 6.08 6.38
N ASN A 7 -17.92 5.33 5.27
CA ASN A 7 -17.08 5.61 4.11
C ASN A 7 -17.44 6.92 3.41
N PHE A 8 -18.71 7.32 3.39
CA PHE A 8 -19.16 8.49 2.64
C PHE A 8 -19.33 9.74 3.50
N GLU A 9 -19.54 9.62 4.82
CA GLU A 9 -19.93 10.76 5.66
C GLU A 9 -18.98 10.98 6.84
N HIS A 10 -18.56 9.91 7.54
CA HIS A 10 -17.94 10.02 8.86
C HIS A 10 -16.46 9.65 8.96
N ALA A 11 -15.87 8.99 7.97
CA ALA A 11 -14.45 8.63 8.05
C ALA A 11 -13.60 9.90 8.14
N ASP A 12 -12.71 9.92 9.15
CA ASP A 12 -11.79 11.03 9.41
C ASP A 12 -10.71 11.05 8.32
N THR A 13 -10.82 12.04 7.44
CA THR A 13 -9.94 12.16 6.27
C THR A 13 -8.52 12.57 6.64
N GLY A 14 -8.33 13.34 7.73
CA GLY A 14 -7.00 13.71 8.21
C GLY A 14 -6.24 12.48 8.71
N MET A 15 -6.92 11.64 9.51
CA MET A 15 -6.38 10.35 9.94
C MET A 15 -6.05 9.46 8.74
N LEU A 16 -6.95 9.37 7.75
CA LEU A 16 -6.75 8.54 6.56
C LEU A 16 -5.54 9.00 5.73
N PHE A 17 -5.33 10.31 5.54
CA PHE A 17 -4.15 10.81 4.84
C PHE A 17 -2.84 10.40 5.54
N GLU A 18 -2.80 10.53 6.87
CA GLU A 18 -1.63 10.09 7.65
C GLU A 18 -1.44 8.57 7.59
N GLN A 19 -2.52 7.79 7.68
CA GLN A 19 -2.45 6.34 7.53
C GLN A 19 -1.91 5.91 6.16
N PHE A 20 -2.31 6.59 5.08
CA PHE A 20 -1.78 6.31 3.74
C PHE A 20 -0.27 6.54 3.71
N LYS A 21 0.17 7.70 4.19
CA LYS A 21 1.59 8.09 4.25
C LYS A 21 2.40 7.10 5.09
N MET A 22 1.88 6.69 6.24
CA MET A 22 2.53 5.71 7.11
C MET A 22 2.64 4.34 6.44
N ALA A 23 1.58 3.85 5.81
CA ALA A 23 1.56 2.57 5.11
C ALA A 23 2.53 2.57 3.91
N GLU A 24 2.52 3.63 3.10
CA GLU A 24 3.46 3.78 1.98
C GLU A 24 4.92 3.76 2.46
N ALA A 25 5.25 4.58 3.47
CA ALA A 25 6.60 4.64 4.02
C ALA A 25 7.03 3.29 4.64
N ALA A 26 6.12 2.61 5.35
CA ALA A 26 6.40 1.30 5.92
C ALA A 26 6.62 0.24 4.84
N CYS A 27 5.82 0.24 3.77
CA CYS A 27 6.01 -0.65 2.63
C CYS A 27 7.40 -0.47 2.02
N ALA A 28 7.77 0.78 1.69
CA ALA A 28 9.08 1.10 1.14
C ALA A 28 10.22 0.70 2.09
N LYS A 29 10.06 0.95 3.40
CA LYS A 29 11.03 0.54 4.42
C LYS A 29 11.24 -0.96 4.46
N TYR A 30 10.17 -1.76 4.38
CA TYR A 30 10.28 -3.22 4.40
C TYR A 30 10.84 -3.80 3.10
N LEU A 31 10.56 -3.18 1.95
CA LEU A 31 11.23 -3.53 0.69
C LEU A 31 12.74 -3.28 0.78
N ALA A 32 13.16 -2.14 1.32
CA ALA A 32 14.57 -1.83 1.48
C ALA A 32 15.26 -2.73 2.53
N ALA A 33 14.63 -2.93 3.69
CA ALA A 33 15.20 -3.74 4.77
C ALA A 33 15.21 -5.24 4.47
N GLY A 34 14.32 -5.70 3.58
CA GLY A 34 14.22 -7.09 3.19
C GLY A 34 15.17 -7.49 2.07
N ASP A 35 15.78 -6.55 1.35
CA ASP A 35 16.67 -6.87 0.22
C ASP A 35 18.02 -7.42 0.72
N ALA A 36 18.21 -8.72 0.51
CA ALA A 36 19.43 -9.45 0.83
C ALA A 36 20.15 -9.92 -0.45
N GLY A 37 20.03 -9.16 -1.54
CA GLY A 37 20.63 -9.48 -2.83
C GLY A 37 19.77 -10.46 -3.62
N GLU A 38 20.17 -11.74 -3.63
CA GLU A 38 19.46 -12.80 -4.35
C GLU A 38 18.17 -13.24 -3.66
N ARG A 39 18.02 -12.91 -2.37
CA ARG A 39 16.81 -13.18 -1.60
C ARG A 39 16.16 -11.92 -1.06
N HIS A 40 14.86 -11.99 -0.84
CA HIS A 40 14.12 -10.98 -0.12
C HIS A 40 13.47 -11.57 1.14
N LEU A 41 13.74 -10.98 2.30
CA LEU A 41 13.36 -11.54 3.61
C LEU A 41 12.07 -10.94 4.19
N MET A 42 11.55 -9.87 3.58
CA MET A 42 10.38 -9.13 4.11
C MET A 42 9.30 -8.83 3.06
N ALA A 43 9.14 -9.69 2.05
CA ALA A 43 8.22 -9.42 0.93
C ALA A 43 6.74 -9.38 1.39
N GLN A 44 6.32 -10.32 2.24
CA GLN A 44 4.96 -10.35 2.79
C GLN A 44 4.68 -9.16 3.74
N PRO A 45 5.55 -8.81 4.71
CA PRO A 45 5.37 -7.59 5.50
C PRO A 45 5.25 -6.32 4.67
N ALA A 46 6.01 -6.19 3.59
CA ALA A 46 5.87 -5.06 2.65
C ALA A 46 4.49 -5.07 1.98
N TYR A 47 4.06 -6.23 1.50
CA TYR A 47 2.78 -6.38 0.81
C TYR A 47 1.57 -6.07 1.69
N ASP A 48 1.60 -6.43 2.98
CA ASP A 48 0.56 -6.04 3.95
C ASP A 48 0.39 -4.51 4.03
N GLN A 49 1.49 -3.76 3.97
CA GLN A 49 1.44 -2.30 3.98
C GLN A 49 0.95 -1.74 2.64
N CYS A 50 1.30 -2.38 1.52
CA CYS A 50 0.73 -2.05 0.22
C CYS A 50 -0.80 -2.21 0.20
N ILE A 51 -1.34 -3.30 0.78
CA ILE A 51 -2.79 -3.52 0.88
C ILE A 51 -3.44 -2.44 1.76
N LYS A 52 -2.82 -2.09 2.89
CA LYS A 52 -3.31 -1.01 3.76
C LYS A 52 -3.37 0.32 3.02
N ALA A 53 -2.32 0.70 2.30
CA ALA A 53 -2.29 1.92 1.50
C ALA A 53 -3.42 1.92 0.44
N SER A 54 -3.62 0.81 -0.27
CA SER A 54 -4.70 0.64 -1.24
C SER A 54 -6.09 0.81 -0.60
N HIS A 55 -6.32 0.18 0.55
CA HIS A 55 -7.59 0.28 1.25
C HIS A 55 -7.88 1.71 1.74
N VAL A 56 -6.89 2.36 2.35
CA VAL A 56 -7.02 3.74 2.84
C VAL A 56 -7.26 4.71 1.68
N PHE A 57 -6.61 4.51 0.54
CA PHE A 57 -6.91 5.27 -0.68
C PHE A 57 -8.38 5.14 -1.09
N ASN A 58 -8.95 3.92 -1.09
CA ASN A 58 -10.36 3.73 -1.43
C ASN A 58 -11.30 4.47 -0.46
N LEU A 59 -10.95 4.56 0.82
CA LEU A 59 -11.73 5.34 1.80
C LEU A 59 -11.64 6.84 1.54
N LEU A 60 -10.45 7.36 1.24
CA LEU A 60 -10.26 8.76 0.87
C LEU A 60 -11.01 9.11 -0.43
N ASP A 61 -11.01 8.20 -1.40
CA ASP A 61 -11.74 8.35 -2.65
C ASP A 61 -13.25 8.35 -2.44
N ALA A 62 -13.76 7.43 -1.59
CA ALA A 62 -15.17 7.39 -1.19
C ALA A 62 -15.61 8.65 -0.43
N ARG A 63 -14.73 9.22 0.41
CA ARG A 63 -14.99 10.50 1.09
C ARG A 63 -15.03 11.70 0.15
N GLY A 64 -14.61 11.54 -1.11
CA GLY A 64 -14.65 12.59 -2.12
C GLY A 64 -13.64 13.71 -1.88
N VAL A 65 -12.61 13.46 -1.06
CA VAL A 65 -11.57 14.46 -0.71
C VAL A 65 -10.36 14.41 -1.65
N ILE A 66 -10.32 13.47 -2.59
CA ILE A 66 -9.28 13.35 -3.62
C ILE A 66 -9.83 13.89 -4.94
N SER A 67 -9.16 14.88 -5.53
CA SER A 67 -9.48 15.37 -6.87
C SER A 67 -9.13 14.36 -7.96
N VAL A 68 -9.66 14.54 -9.18
CA VAL A 68 -9.35 13.65 -10.32
C VAL A 68 -7.85 13.57 -10.59
N THR A 69 -7.14 14.69 -10.50
CA THR A 69 -5.68 14.74 -10.71
C THR A 69 -4.93 14.02 -9.58
N GLU A 70 -5.33 14.24 -8.33
CA GLU A 70 -4.72 13.54 -7.18
C GLU A 70 -4.98 12.05 -7.23
N ARG A 71 -6.17 11.61 -7.67
CA ARG A 71 -6.52 10.19 -7.80
C ARG A 71 -5.52 9.44 -8.67
N GLN A 72 -5.14 10.01 -9.81
CA GLN A 72 -4.11 9.42 -10.68
C GLN A 72 -2.77 9.26 -9.95
N SER A 73 -2.36 10.25 -9.16
CA SER A 73 -1.13 10.19 -8.36
C SER A 73 -1.17 9.09 -7.30
N TYR A 74 -2.26 8.97 -6.54
CA TYR A 74 -2.43 7.90 -5.54
C TYR A 74 -2.42 6.51 -6.18
N ILE A 75 -3.11 6.33 -7.32
CA ILE A 75 -3.10 5.07 -8.07
C ILE A 75 -1.68 4.68 -8.49
N LEU A 76 -0.90 5.64 -9.01
CA LEU A 76 0.49 5.38 -9.39
C LEU A 76 1.35 4.99 -8.19
N ARG A 77 1.21 5.68 -7.05
CA ARG A 77 1.93 5.36 -5.80
C ARG A 77 1.64 3.93 -5.33
N VAL A 78 0.37 3.55 -5.23
CA VAL A 78 -0.02 2.17 -4.84
C VAL A 78 0.49 1.15 -5.86
N ARG A 79 0.45 1.48 -7.15
CA ARG A 79 0.98 0.60 -8.21
C ARG A 79 2.49 0.36 -8.07
N GLU A 80 3.26 1.39 -7.75
CA GLU A 80 4.70 1.23 -7.55
C GLU A 80 5.02 0.39 -6.30
N LEU A 81 4.26 0.55 -5.21
CA LEU A 81 4.37 -0.34 -4.04
C LEU A 81 4.09 -1.79 -4.41
N ALA A 82 3.00 -2.04 -5.15
CA ALA A 82 2.61 -3.39 -5.57
C ALA A 82 3.66 -4.03 -6.49
N LYS A 83 4.22 -3.25 -7.44
CA LYS A 83 5.32 -3.71 -8.30
C LYS A 83 6.56 -4.07 -7.48
N GLY A 84 6.94 -3.23 -6.52
CA GLY A 84 8.05 -3.50 -5.61
C GLY A 84 7.83 -4.79 -4.81
N CYS A 85 6.62 -4.98 -4.26
CA CYS A 85 6.25 -6.20 -3.54
C CYS A 85 6.29 -7.44 -4.44
N GLY A 86 5.83 -7.34 -5.68
CA GLY A 86 5.90 -8.44 -6.65
C GLY A 86 7.34 -8.82 -7.01
N ALA A 87 8.20 -7.83 -7.26
CA ALA A 87 9.62 -8.07 -7.52
C ALA A 87 10.32 -8.70 -6.30
N ALA A 88 10.02 -8.22 -5.09
CA ALA A 88 10.50 -8.80 -3.85
C ALA A 88 10.01 -10.25 -3.67
N TRP A 89 8.74 -10.53 -3.97
CA TRP A 89 8.15 -11.87 -3.87
C TRP A 89 8.88 -12.89 -4.75
N LEU A 90 9.24 -12.52 -5.97
CA LEU A 90 9.99 -13.40 -6.89
C LEU A 90 11.37 -13.81 -6.35
N LYS A 91 11.93 -13.06 -5.39
CA LYS A 91 13.18 -13.38 -4.68
C LYS A 91 12.95 -14.17 -3.38
N THR A 92 11.75 -14.69 -3.14
CA THR A 92 11.44 -15.56 -2.00
C THR A 92 11.33 -17.01 -2.45
N GLU A 93 11.52 -17.95 -1.54
CA GLU A 93 11.33 -19.38 -1.81
C GLU A 93 9.90 -19.67 -2.32
N ALA A 94 8.89 -19.10 -1.65
CA ALA A 94 7.49 -19.24 -2.05
C ALA A 94 7.18 -18.57 -3.41
N GLY A 95 7.99 -17.60 -3.84
CA GLY A 95 7.93 -17.00 -5.16
C GLY A 95 8.78 -17.72 -6.23
N GLY A 96 9.42 -18.83 -5.86
CA GLY A 96 10.17 -19.69 -6.79
C GLY A 96 11.66 -19.41 -6.89
N ALA A 97 12.23 -18.54 -6.06
CA ALA A 97 13.68 -18.38 -5.98
C ALA A 97 14.32 -19.63 -5.37
N THR A 98 15.15 -20.33 -6.15
CA THR A 98 16.01 -21.41 -5.65
C THR A 98 17.23 -20.82 -4.93
N ALA A 99 17.68 -21.50 -3.87
CA ALA A 99 18.83 -21.12 -3.06
C ALA A 99 20.13 -20.98 -3.87
#